data_AF-A0A8I1WQZ4-F1
#
_entry.id   AF-A0A8I1WQZ4-F1
#
_cell.length_a   1.000
_cell.length_b   1.000
_cell.length_c   1.000
_cell.angle_alpha   90.00
_cell.angle_beta   90.00
_cell.angle_gamma   90.00
#
_symmetry.space_group_name_H-M   'P 1'
#
loop_
_entity.id
_entity.type
_entity.pdbx_description
1 polymer ?
#
loop_
_entity_poly.entity_id
_entity_poly.type
_entity_poly.pdbx_seq_one_letter_code
_entity_poly.pdbx_strand_id
1 'polypeptide(L)'
;MTIETDLRAAADRAHADSLLLHEIVHGDAQTTVTTENGPVKSVAKVIVDVEASVAAHMTDITQAVDAADAAQTAAELARDEALDARDAALAAVGTVAVSATDSAPGRLVAKIEAGLGLGATVVDPGGDERLSLDLAPQIHVGALVALARSFI
;
A
#
# COMPACT_ATOMS: atom_id res chain seq x y z
N MET A 1 22.83 -24.53 63.99
CA MET A 1 22.23 -23.22 63.70
C MET A 1 21.21 -22.92 64.79
N THR A 2 21.09 -21.66 65.20
CA THR A 2 20.12 -21.22 66.23
C THR A 2 19.14 -20.25 65.60
N ILE A 3 17.92 -20.17 66.13
CA ILE A 3 16.89 -19.23 65.67
C ILE A 3 17.40 -17.78 65.68
N GLU A 4 18.23 -17.42 66.66
CA GLU A 4 18.85 -16.08 66.73
C GLU A 4 19.79 -15.80 65.55
N THR A 5 20.59 -16.79 65.15
CA THR A 5 21.48 -16.67 63.99
C THR A 5 20.69 -16.56 62.69
N ASP A 6 19.65 -17.37 62.54
CA ASP A 6 18.82 -17.39 61.34
C ASP A 6 17.99 -16.11 61.20
N LEU A 7 17.47 -15.58 62.32
CA LEU A 7 16.73 -14.31 62.34
C LEU A 7 17.62 -13.14 61.93
N ARG A 8 18.86 -13.11 62.43
CA ARG A 8 19.81 -12.06 62.06
C ARG A 8 20.16 -12.12 60.57
N ALA A 9 20.44 -13.30 60.05
CA ALA A 9 20.71 -13.49 58.62
C ALA A 9 19.53 -13.06 57.73
N ALA A 10 18.30 -13.38 58.15
CA ALA A 10 17.10 -12.96 57.44
C ALA A 10 16.90 -11.43 57.47
N ALA A 11 17.16 -10.79 58.62
CA ALA A 11 17.07 -9.33 58.75
C ALA A 11 18.11 -8.61 57.90
N ASP A 12 19.35 -9.11 57.88
CA ASP A 12 20.44 -8.55 57.06
C ASP A 12 20.09 -8.64 55.56
N ARG A 13 19.52 -9.77 55.12
CA ARG A 13 19.06 -9.93 53.73
C ARG A 13 17.90 -8.99 53.39
N ALA A 14 16.88 -8.94 54.25
CA ALA A 14 15.74 -8.03 54.04
C ALA A 14 16.17 -6.56 54.00
N HIS A 15 17.16 -6.18 54.81
CA HIS A 15 17.72 -4.83 54.78
C HIS A 15 18.44 -4.54 53.46
N ALA A 16 19.29 -5.47 53.00
CA ALA A 16 19.98 -5.34 51.72
C ALA A 16 18.99 -5.21 50.55
N ASP A 17 17.98 -6.08 50.49
CA ASP A 17 16.96 -6.06 49.44
C ASP A 17 16.12 -4.77 49.50
N SER A 18 15.85 -4.24 50.70
CA SER A 18 15.12 -2.98 50.88
C SER A 18 15.90 -1.78 50.36
N LEU A 19 17.24 -1.78 50.46
CA LEU A 19 18.08 -0.73 49.89
C LEU A 19 18.04 -0.76 48.36
N LEU A 20 18.12 -1.96 47.76
CA LEU A 20 17.97 -2.12 46.30
C LEU A 20 16.61 -1.63 45.82
N LEU A 21 15.53 -2.01 46.51
CA LEU A 21 14.17 -1.53 46.20
C LEU A 21 14.04 -0.01 46.35
N HIS A 22 14.64 0.57 47.39
CA HIS A 22 14.64 2.01 47.58
C HIS A 22 15.31 2.73 46.41
N GLU A 23 16.45 2.23 45.93
CA GLU A 23 17.15 2.80 44.77
C GLU A 23 16.37 2.62 43.46
N ILE A 24 15.68 1.49 43.27
CA ILE A 24 14.83 1.27 42.10
C ILE A 24 13.65 2.26 42.09
N VAL A 25 13.03 2.52 43.25
CA VAL A 25 11.84 3.39 43.36
C VAL A 25 12.20 4.87 43.36
N HIS A 26 13.27 5.26 44.04
CA HIS A 26 13.67 6.66 44.21
C HIS A 26 14.85 7.10 43.34
N GLY A 27 15.39 6.20 42.51
CA GLY A 27 16.39 6.54 41.50
C GLY A 27 15.86 7.53 40.47
N ASP A 28 16.76 8.32 39.90
CA ASP A 28 16.45 9.29 38.86
C ASP A 28 16.28 8.65 37.47
N ALA A 29 16.05 9.47 36.44
CA ALA A 29 15.82 9.03 35.06
C ALA A 29 17.03 8.34 34.39
N GLN A 30 18.21 8.36 35.01
CA GLN A 30 19.43 7.70 34.51
C GLN A 30 19.83 6.50 35.39
N THR A 31 19.17 6.29 36.52
CA THR A 31 19.55 5.30 37.51
C THR A 31 19.31 3.87 37.01
N THR A 32 20.33 3.04 37.18
CA THR A 32 20.28 1.59 37.01
C THR A 32 20.89 0.93 38.23
N VAL A 33 20.14 0.03 38.85
CA VAL A 33 20.51 -0.65 40.09
C VAL A 33 21.03 -2.05 39.74
N THR A 34 22.22 -2.39 40.19
CA THR A 34 22.75 -3.76 40.00
C THR A 34 22.12 -4.69 41.03
N THR A 35 21.36 -5.67 40.56
CA THR A 35 20.80 -6.74 41.38
C THR A 35 21.58 -8.03 41.17
N GLU A 36 21.30 -9.05 41.99
CA GLU A 36 21.90 -10.39 41.86
C GLU A 36 21.71 -11.00 40.45
N ASN A 37 20.63 -10.63 39.75
CA ASN A 37 20.29 -11.13 38.41
C ASN A 37 20.60 -10.12 37.29
N GLY A 38 21.39 -9.09 37.58
CA GLY A 38 21.80 -8.07 36.62
C GLY A 38 21.18 -6.69 36.86
N PRO A 39 21.42 -5.73 35.95
CA PRO A 39 20.98 -4.36 36.11
C PRO A 39 19.47 -4.21 35.88
N VAL A 40 18.80 -3.51 36.79
CA VAL A 40 17.39 -3.13 36.71
C VAL A 40 17.29 -1.60 36.65
N LYS A 41 16.44 -1.06 35.78
CA LYS A 41 16.22 0.38 35.67
C LYS A 41 15.40 0.89 36.86
N SER A 42 15.65 2.11 37.30
CA SER A 42 14.73 2.80 38.20
C SER A 42 13.36 3.01 37.55
N VAL A 43 12.33 3.25 38.37
CA VAL A 43 10.98 3.58 37.89
C VAL A 43 11.01 4.82 37.00
N ALA A 44 11.74 5.87 37.42
CA ALA A 44 11.88 7.10 36.65
C ALA A 44 12.54 6.85 35.28
N LYS A 45 13.57 6.01 35.23
CA LYS A 45 14.23 5.67 33.96
C LYS A 45 13.32 4.88 33.03
N VAL A 46 12.55 3.92 33.54
CA VAL A 46 11.58 3.17 32.72
C VAL A 46 10.57 4.12 32.08
N ILE A 47 10.02 5.07 32.85
CA ILE A 47 9.04 6.03 32.33
C ILE A 47 9.66 6.86 31.21
N VAL A 48 10.84 7.44 31.41
CA VAL A 48 11.52 8.26 30.39
C VAL A 48 11.85 7.46 29.14
N ASP A 49 12.36 6.24 29.29
CA ASP A 49 12.68 5.36 28.15
C ASP A 49 11.39 4.99 27.37
N VAL A 50 10.27 4.75 28.07
CA VAL A 50 8.97 4.45 27.44
C VAL A 50 8.40 5.69 26.73
N GLU A 51 8.43 6.86 27.35
CA GLU A 51 7.99 8.11 26.74
C GLU A 51 8.77 8.41 25.46
N ALA A 52 10.09 8.23 25.48
CA ALA A 52 10.93 8.37 24.30
C ALA A 52 10.58 7.37 23.20
N SER A 53 10.34 6.11 23.57
CA SER A 53 9.93 5.05 22.63
C SER A 53 8.57 5.36 21.99
N VAL A 54 7.58 5.77 22.79
CA VAL A 54 6.26 6.15 22.29
C VAL A 54 6.36 7.35 21.34
N ALA A 55 7.15 8.38 21.68
CA ALA A 55 7.35 9.54 20.81
C ALA A 55 7.98 9.16 19.46
N ALA A 56 8.97 8.26 19.48
CA ALA A 56 9.58 7.73 18.25
C ALA A 56 8.54 6.97 17.41
N HIS A 57 7.78 6.05 18.00
CA HIS A 57 6.75 5.31 17.30
C HIS A 57 5.63 6.19 16.74
N MET A 58 5.24 7.26 17.43
CA MET A 58 4.28 8.22 16.88
C MET A 58 4.82 8.92 15.64
N THR A 59 6.12 9.26 15.63
CA THR A 59 6.77 9.86 14.46
C THR A 59 6.77 8.89 13.29
N ASP A 60 7.14 7.62 13.52
CA ASP A 60 7.13 6.57 12.49
C ASP A 60 5.72 6.35 11.91
N ILE A 61 4.70 6.33 12.77
CA ILE A 61 3.31 6.17 12.35
C ILE A 61 2.87 7.36 11.51
N THR A 62 3.16 8.60 11.91
CA THR A 62 2.83 9.78 11.10
C THR A 62 3.48 9.71 9.73
N GLN A 63 4.76 9.35 9.64
CA GLN A 63 5.45 9.20 8.36
C GLN A 63 4.84 8.10 7.49
N ALA A 64 4.45 6.97 8.09
CA ALA A 64 3.80 5.88 7.38
C ALA A 64 2.42 6.27 6.85
N VAL A 65 1.64 7.04 7.62
CA VAL A 65 0.33 7.59 7.20
C VAL A 65 0.51 8.58 6.07
N ASP A 66 1.43 9.53 6.17
CA ASP A 66 1.71 10.51 5.12
C ASP A 66 2.11 9.82 3.80
N ALA A 67 2.94 8.77 3.88
CA ALA A 67 3.32 7.98 2.72
C ALA A 67 2.14 7.20 2.12
N ALA A 68 1.25 6.67 2.96
CA ALA A 68 0.06 5.96 2.51
C ALA A 68 -0.94 6.91 1.81
N ASP A 69 -1.18 8.10 2.35
CA ASP A 69 -2.05 9.11 1.77
C ASP A 69 -1.52 9.62 0.42
N ALA A 70 -0.21 9.83 0.32
CA ALA A 70 0.44 10.18 -0.93
C ALA A 70 0.30 9.07 -1.99
N ALA A 71 0.48 7.80 -1.58
CA ALA A 71 0.31 6.66 -2.48
C ALA A 71 -1.14 6.50 -2.94
N GLN A 72 -2.12 6.70 -2.05
CA GLN A 72 -3.54 6.68 -2.41
C GLN A 72 -3.87 7.78 -3.43
N THR A 73 -3.42 9.00 -3.18
CA THR A 73 -3.63 10.14 -4.09
C THR A 73 -3.05 9.85 -5.48
N ALA A 74 -1.83 9.30 -5.54
CA ALA A 74 -1.19 8.92 -6.79
C ALA A 74 -1.97 7.82 -7.54
N ALA A 75 -2.51 6.83 -6.80
CA ALA A 75 -3.31 5.76 -7.39
C ALA A 75 -4.66 6.28 -7.94
N GLU A 76 -5.31 7.22 -7.25
CA GLU A 76 -6.54 7.86 -7.71
C GLU A 76 -6.30 8.68 -8.98
N LEU A 77 -5.23 9.48 -9.03
CA LEU A 77 -4.85 10.23 -10.23
C LEU A 77 -4.58 9.29 -11.42
N ALA A 78 -3.79 8.23 -11.22
CA ALA A 78 -3.48 7.28 -12.28
C ALA A 78 -4.73 6.55 -12.80
N ARG A 79 -5.71 6.28 -11.93
CA ARG A 79 -7.00 5.70 -12.33
C ARG A 79 -7.79 6.67 -13.19
N ASP A 80 -7.87 7.93 -12.79
CA ASP A 80 -8.65 8.94 -13.49
C ASP A 80 -8.03 9.25 -14.87
N GLU A 81 -6.70 9.37 -14.95
CA GLU A 81 -5.97 9.49 -16.23
C GLU A 81 -6.24 8.30 -17.17
N ALA A 82 -6.32 7.08 -16.64
CA ALA A 82 -6.63 5.90 -17.43
C ALA A 82 -8.08 5.90 -17.96
N LEU A 83 -9.03 6.43 -17.17
CA LEU A 83 -10.42 6.60 -17.60
C LEU A 83 -10.53 7.67 -18.69
N ASP A 84 -9.86 8.80 -18.53
CA ASP A 84 -9.82 9.86 -19.53
C ASP A 84 -9.20 9.36 -20.84
N ALA A 85 -8.10 8.61 -20.77
CA ALA A 85 -7.47 8.00 -21.94
C ALA A 85 -8.41 6.99 -22.64
N ARG A 86 -9.14 6.18 -21.87
CA ARG A 86 -10.16 5.26 -22.41
C ARG A 86 -11.28 6.03 -23.12
N ASP A 87 -11.81 7.07 -22.50
CA ASP A 87 -12.95 7.83 -23.04
C ASP A 87 -12.54 8.63 -24.28
N ALA A 88 -11.33 9.19 -24.29
CA ALA A 88 -10.74 9.80 -25.48
C ALA A 88 -10.57 8.78 -26.63
N ALA A 89 -10.11 7.57 -26.32
CA ALA A 89 -9.99 6.50 -27.32
C ALA A 89 -11.37 6.08 -27.86
N LEU A 90 -12.40 6.01 -27.02
CA LEU A 90 -13.76 5.67 -27.44
C LEU A 90 -14.38 6.78 -28.31
N ALA A 91 -14.15 8.04 -27.96
CA ALA A 91 -14.60 9.19 -28.75
C ALA A 91 -13.91 9.28 -30.12
N ALA A 92 -12.68 8.78 -30.25
CA ALA A 92 -11.97 8.67 -31.52
C ALA A 92 -12.56 7.60 -32.46
N VAL A 93 -13.31 6.62 -31.93
CA VAL A 93 -14.02 5.63 -32.76
C VAL A 93 -15.26 6.29 -33.36
N GLY A 94 -15.12 6.86 -34.56
CA GLY A 94 -16.21 7.46 -35.32
C GLY A 94 -17.35 6.48 -35.61
N THR A 95 -18.58 6.99 -35.76
CA THR A 95 -19.74 6.16 -36.15
C THR A 95 -19.84 6.06 -37.67
N VAL A 96 -20.26 4.90 -38.17
CA VAL A 96 -20.48 4.62 -39.59
C VAL A 96 -21.97 4.40 -39.81
N ALA A 97 -22.58 5.16 -40.71
CA ALA A 97 -23.96 4.94 -41.12
C ALA A 97 -24.04 3.78 -42.12
N VAL A 98 -24.73 2.70 -41.75
CA VAL A 98 -25.10 1.59 -42.65
C VAL A 98 -26.62 1.63 -42.79
N SER A 99 -27.14 1.82 -44.01
CA SER A 99 -28.58 1.86 -44.28
C SER A 99 -28.96 0.81 -45.31
N ALA A 100 -30.13 0.18 -45.15
CA ALA A 100 -30.64 -0.86 -46.05
C ALA A 100 -31.09 -0.35 -47.43
N THR A 101 -30.86 0.92 -47.74
CA THR A 101 -31.30 1.58 -48.99
C THR A 101 -30.12 2.21 -49.75
N ASP A 102 -28.89 1.98 -49.29
CA ASP A 102 -27.74 2.41 -50.07
C ASP A 102 -27.66 1.56 -51.34
N SER A 103 -27.58 2.21 -52.50
CA SER A 103 -27.48 1.55 -53.81
C SER A 103 -26.29 2.12 -54.61
N ALA A 104 -25.49 2.98 -53.98
CA ALA A 104 -24.38 3.67 -54.61
C ALA A 104 -23.06 2.92 -54.32
N PRO A 105 -22.39 2.38 -55.33
CA PRO A 105 -21.18 1.56 -55.13
C PRO A 105 -20.08 2.33 -54.37
N GLY A 106 -19.47 1.68 -53.37
CA GLY A 106 -18.20 2.11 -52.78
C GLY A 106 -18.28 3.25 -51.75
N ARG A 107 -19.45 3.63 -51.24
CA ARG A 107 -19.55 4.69 -50.21
C ARG A 107 -19.04 4.28 -48.83
N LEU A 108 -19.12 3.00 -48.47
CA LEU A 108 -18.66 2.51 -47.16
C LEU A 108 -17.13 2.49 -47.07
N VAL A 109 -16.42 2.12 -48.14
CA VAL A 109 -14.96 1.95 -48.11
C VAL A 109 -14.19 3.25 -47.84
N ALA A 110 -14.73 4.38 -48.28
CA ALA A 110 -14.09 5.70 -48.14
C ALA A 110 -14.43 6.42 -46.81
N LYS A 111 -15.32 5.84 -45.99
CA LYS A 111 -15.87 6.49 -44.79
C LYS A 111 -15.60 5.73 -43.48
N ILE A 112 -15.05 4.52 -43.57
CA ILE A 112 -14.78 3.67 -42.42
C ILE A 112 -13.29 3.74 -42.12
N GLU A 113 -12.96 4.31 -40.97
CA GLU A 113 -11.63 4.22 -40.38
C GLU A 113 -11.76 3.33 -39.14
N ALA A 114 -11.10 2.17 -39.14
CA ALA A 114 -11.17 1.25 -38.01
C ALA A 114 -10.27 1.73 -36.86
N GLY A 115 -10.80 1.74 -35.64
CA GLY A 115 -10.02 2.04 -34.44
C GLY A 115 -8.98 0.96 -34.13
N LEU A 116 -8.01 1.28 -33.27
CA LEU A 116 -6.96 0.35 -32.83
C LEU A 116 -7.56 -0.98 -32.32
N GLY A 117 -7.17 -2.11 -32.93
CA GLY A 117 -7.64 -3.45 -32.55
C GLY A 117 -8.90 -3.95 -33.25
N LEU A 118 -9.52 -3.13 -34.10
CA LEU A 118 -10.65 -3.51 -34.91
C LEU A 118 -10.21 -3.74 -36.37
N GLY A 119 -10.58 -4.89 -36.92
CA GLY A 119 -10.53 -5.11 -38.37
C GLY A 119 -11.88 -4.72 -38.97
N ALA A 120 -11.89 -3.82 -39.95
CA ALA A 120 -13.08 -3.53 -40.75
C ALA A 120 -12.84 -3.97 -42.20
N THR A 121 -13.70 -4.86 -42.70
CA THR A 121 -13.70 -5.26 -44.11
C THR A 121 -15.07 -5.00 -44.71
N VAL A 122 -15.07 -4.43 -45.92
CA VAL A 122 -16.27 -4.30 -46.74
C VAL A 122 -16.42 -5.58 -47.55
N VAL A 123 -17.57 -6.24 -47.40
CA VAL A 123 -17.94 -7.45 -48.16
C VAL A 123 -19.01 -7.05 -49.18
N ASP A 124 -18.92 -7.59 -50.40
CA ASP A 124 -19.85 -7.37 -51.51
C ASP A 124 -19.98 -5.88 -51.97
N PRO A 125 -18.95 -5.29 -52.61
CA PRO A 125 -18.88 -3.87 -53.00
C PRO A 125 -19.80 -3.42 -54.17
N GLY A 126 -20.99 -4.02 -54.29
CA GLY A 126 -21.87 -3.93 -55.46
C GLY A 126 -23.17 -3.12 -55.29
N GLY A 127 -23.34 -2.38 -54.19
CA GLY A 127 -24.60 -1.71 -53.83
C GLY A 127 -25.41 -2.43 -52.75
N ASP A 128 -24.90 -3.52 -52.19
CA ASP A 128 -25.42 -4.25 -51.03
C ASP A 128 -24.32 -4.48 -49.98
N GLU A 129 -23.41 -3.50 -49.84
CA GLU A 129 -22.23 -3.63 -49.02
C GLU A 129 -22.54 -4.00 -47.56
N ARG A 130 -21.84 -5.02 -47.05
CA ARG A 130 -21.91 -5.46 -45.66
C ARG A 130 -20.63 -5.11 -44.93
N LEU A 131 -20.76 -4.57 -43.71
CA LEU A 131 -19.63 -4.31 -42.80
C LEU A 131 -19.42 -5.52 -41.88
N SER A 132 -18.24 -6.14 -41.97
CA SER A 132 -17.79 -7.15 -40.99
C SER A 132 -16.80 -6.50 -40.01
N LEU A 133 -17.04 -6.69 -38.72
CA LEU A 133 -16.18 -6.22 -37.63
C LEU A 133 -15.62 -7.43 -36.89
N ASP A 134 -14.30 -7.50 -36.78
CA ASP A 134 -13.61 -8.53 -36.00
C ASP A 134 -12.77 -7.89 -34.88
N LEU A 135 -12.77 -8.53 -33.71
CA LEU A 135 -12.08 -8.08 -32.50
C LEU A 135 -10.89 -8.99 -32.26
N ALA A 136 -9.68 -8.49 -32.49
CA ALA A 136 -8.48 -9.19 -32.07
C ALA A 136 -8.33 -9.06 -30.53
N PRO A 137 -8.01 -10.15 -29.81
CA PRO A 137 -7.84 -10.10 -28.36
C PRO A 137 -6.66 -9.17 -28.00
N GLN A 138 -6.94 -8.07 -27.31
CA GLN A 138 -5.90 -7.16 -26.83
C GLN A 138 -5.39 -7.59 -25.45
N ILE A 139 -4.28 -8.32 -25.42
CA ILE A 139 -3.57 -8.59 -24.18
C ILE A 139 -2.84 -7.32 -23.74
N HIS A 140 -3.31 -6.68 -22.68
CA HIS A 140 -2.65 -5.53 -22.07
C HIS A 140 -1.36 -5.98 -21.39
N VAL A 141 -0.24 -5.86 -22.09
CA VAL A 141 1.10 -6.25 -21.62
C VAL A 141 1.45 -5.56 -20.29
N GLY A 142 0.98 -4.33 -20.07
CA GLY A 142 1.15 -3.61 -18.81
C GLY A 142 0.50 -4.28 -17.61
N ALA A 143 -0.70 -4.88 -17.77
CA ALA A 143 -1.38 -5.60 -16.71
C ALA A 143 -0.65 -6.91 -16.36
N LEU A 144 -0.07 -7.59 -17.36
CA LEU A 144 0.75 -8.79 -17.13
C LEU A 144 2.05 -8.47 -16.39
N VAL A 145 2.70 -7.35 -16.71
CA VAL A 145 3.94 -6.91 -16.06
C VAL A 145 3.68 -6.46 -14.62
N ALA A 146 2.57 -5.78 -14.35
CA ALA A 146 2.16 -5.40 -13.00
C ALA A 146 1.85 -6.63 -12.13
N LEU A 147 1.15 -7.64 -12.69
CA LEU A 147 0.89 -8.89 -11.99
C LEU A 147 2.20 -9.64 -11.68
N ALA A 148 3.09 -9.77 -12.66
CA ALA A 148 4.36 -10.49 -12.48
C ALA A 148 5.29 -9.85 -11.44
N ARG A 149 5.26 -8.53 -11.30
CA ARG A 149 6.01 -7.80 -10.27
C ARG A 149 5.41 -7.90 -8.86
N SER A 150 4.15 -8.32 -8.73
CA SER A 150 3.51 -8.54 -7.42
C SER A 150 3.80 -9.93 -6.83
N PHE A 151 4.47 -10.82 -7.58
CA PHE A 151 4.82 -12.19 -7.18
C PHE A 151 6.34 -12.41 -6.96
N ILE A 152 7.15 -11.35 -7.06
CA ILE A 152 8.61 -11.37 -6.81
C ILE A 152 8.89 -10.34 -5.71
#